data_AF-A0AAW5JNG3-F1
#
_entry.id   AF-A0AAW5JNG3-F1
#
_cell.length_a   1.000
_cell.length_b   1.000
_cell.length_c   1.000
_cell.angle_alpha   90.00
_cell.angle_beta   90.00
_cell.angle_gamma   90.00
#
_symmetry.space_group_name_H-M   'P 1'
#
loop_
_entity.id
_entity.type
_entity.pdbx_description
1 polymer ?
#
loop_
_entity_poly.entity_id
_entity_poly.type
_entity_poly.pdbx_seq_one_letter_code
_entity_poly.pdbx_strand_id
1 'polypeptide(L)'
;MSAPEYSFRSAAFGGFNRRDVLNYIESSARAYREKVADLQRERDQAVQNAQTAEAAAQEAQDRIGALEAELAAAKKALCQKSGALEAAETALDRERADLAGLREELGGLRGQVSRMETGARAYEELKDRTATIELEAHQRARAIEKEAEEKARRAREAAEQLLCRIRSGYERLRTDVDATITHASGELGRVDKALECVKAEFAEHDAALEQLLLSYQEESGGRKAPEPLPLEES
;
A
#
# COMPACT_ATOMS: atom_id res chain seq x y z
N MET A 1 -139.44 -38.51 -58.48
CA MET A 1 -140.07 -38.00 -59.72
C MET A 1 -140.31 -36.52 -59.57
N SER A 2 -139.65 -35.66 -60.34
CA SER A 2 -140.28 -34.81 -61.36
C SER A 2 -139.24 -33.87 -61.97
N ALA A 3 -139.34 -33.68 -63.28
CA ALA A 3 -138.44 -32.94 -64.15
C ALA A 3 -138.63 -31.41 -64.03
N PRO A 4 -137.72 -30.59 -64.59
CA PRO A 4 -137.37 -29.27 -64.08
C PRO A 4 -137.96 -28.11 -64.89
N GLU A 5 -138.13 -26.95 -64.26
CA GLU A 5 -138.34 -25.67 -64.98
C GLU A 5 -137.19 -24.71 -64.67
N TYR A 6 -136.22 -24.67 -65.57
CA TYR A 6 -135.12 -23.70 -65.59
C TYR A 6 -135.35 -22.72 -66.74
N SER A 7 -135.91 -21.54 -66.47
CA SER A 7 -136.09 -20.47 -67.46
C SER A 7 -134.98 -19.41 -67.39
N PHE A 8 -134.28 -19.24 -68.51
CA PHE A 8 -134.02 -17.97 -69.21
C PHE A 8 -133.61 -18.36 -70.64
N ARG A 9 -134.56 -18.31 -71.58
CA ARG A 9 -134.29 -18.25 -73.03
C ARG A 9 -135.35 -17.37 -73.67
N SER A 10 -134.94 -16.20 -74.14
CA SER A 10 -135.62 -15.50 -75.24
C SER A 10 -134.59 -15.30 -76.34
N ALA A 11 -134.83 -16.02 -77.43
CA ALA A 11 -134.03 -16.02 -78.63
C ALA A 11 -134.50 -14.91 -79.58
N ALA A 12 -133.55 -14.08 -80.00
CA ALA A 12 -133.60 -13.33 -81.27
C ALA A 12 -132.18 -13.05 -81.80
N PHE A 13 -131.15 -13.08 -80.94
CA PHE A 13 -129.74 -13.08 -81.33
C PHE A 13 -128.94 -13.80 -80.23
N GLY A 14 -128.31 -14.95 -80.54
CA GLY A 14 -127.24 -15.55 -79.72
C GLY A 14 -127.44 -15.65 -78.19
N GLY A 15 -128.58 -16.14 -77.71
CA GLY A 15 -128.87 -16.23 -76.27
C GLY A 15 -128.16 -17.41 -75.55
N PHE A 16 -127.60 -17.15 -74.37
CA PHE A 16 -126.82 -18.10 -73.56
C PHE A 16 -127.66 -19.19 -72.85
N ASN A 17 -127.10 -20.40 -72.74
CA ASN A 17 -127.72 -21.53 -72.05
C ASN A 17 -127.44 -21.48 -70.53
N ARG A 18 -128.48 -21.38 -69.71
CA ARG A 18 -128.39 -21.25 -68.23
C ARG A 18 -127.52 -22.31 -67.56
N ARG A 19 -127.53 -23.56 -68.03
CA ARG A 19 -126.73 -24.65 -67.46
C ARG A 19 -125.24 -24.49 -67.75
N ASP A 20 -124.90 -23.99 -68.94
CA ASP A 20 -123.52 -23.73 -69.35
C ASP A 20 -122.97 -22.49 -68.64
N VAL A 21 -123.80 -21.46 -68.44
CA VAL A 21 -123.45 -20.27 -67.64
C VAL A 21 -123.20 -20.65 -66.18
N LEU A 22 -124.06 -21.48 -65.58
CA LEU A 22 -123.87 -21.95 -64.20
C LEU A 22 -122.61 -22.81 -64.07
N ASN A 23 -122.37 -23.76 -64.98
CA ASN A 23 -121.15 -24.58 -65.00
C ASN A 23 -119.88 -23.73 -65.21
N TYR A 24 -119.94 -22.69 -66.05
CA TYR A 24 -118.83 -21.75 -66.24
C TYR A 24 -118.57 -20.91 -64.98
N ILE A 25 -119.62 -20.43 -64.31
CA ILE A 25 -119.49 -19.71 -63.03
C ILE A 25 -118.91 -20.62 -61.95
N GLU A 26 -119.36 -21.88 -61.86
CA GLU A 26 -118.82 -22.83 -60.88
C GLU A 26 -117.37 -23.23 -61.19
N SER A 27 -117.04 -23.53 -62.45
CA SER A 27 -115.67 -23.88 -62.85
C SER A 27 -114.71 -22.70 -62.75
N SER A 28 -115.12 -21.49 -63.14
CA SER A 28 -114.32 -20.27 -62.96
C SER A 28 -114.18 -19.93 -61.48
N ALA A 29 -115.24 -19.99 -60.66
CA ALA A 29 -115.16 -19.77 -59.22
C ALA A 29 -114.22 -20.78 -58.54
N ARG A 30 -114.23 -22.04 -58.99
CA ARG A 30 -113.28 -23.06 -58.52
C ARG A 30 -111.84 -22.73 -58.93
N ALA A 31 -111.60 -22.39 -60.20
CA ALA A 31 -110.28 -22.00 -60.69
C ALA A 31 -109.75 -20.74 -59.99
N TYR A 32 -110.61 -19.75 -59.70
CA TYR A 32 -110.25 -18.57 -58.92
C TYR A 32 -109.90 -18.92 -57.47
N ARG A 33 -110.67 -19.81 -56.82
CA ARG A 33 -110.36 -20.30 -55.47
C ARG A 33 -109.02 -21.03 -55.42
N GLU A 34 -108.74 -21.88 -56.41
CA GLU A 34 -107.45 -22.57 -56.53
C GLU A 34 -106.30 -21.57 -56.71
N LYS A 35 -106.45 -20.59 -57.62
CA LYS A 35 -105.45 -19.53 -57.82
C LYS A 35 -105.20 -18.68 -56.58
N VAL A 36 -106.26 -18.32 -55.86
CA VAL A 36 -106.15 -17.57 -54.59
C VAL A 36 -105.44 -18.42 -53.53
N ALA A 37 -105.75 -19.71 -53.44
CA ALA A 37 -105.09 -20.61 -52.50
C ALA A 37 -103.59 -20.80 -52.82
N ASP A 38 -103.22 -20.91 -54.10
CA ASP A 38 -101.82 -21.04 -54.51
C ASP A 38 -101.03 -19.75 -54.27
N LEU A 39 -101.59 -18.59 -54.62
CA LEU A 39 -100.98 -17.29 -54.29
C LEU A 39 -100.87 -17.06 -52.78
N GLN A 40 -101.84 -17.55 -51.99
CA GLN A 40 -101.76 -17.50 -50.52
C GLN A 40 -100.60 -18.35 -50.00
N ARG A 41 -100.43 -19.58 -50.51
CA ARG A 41 -99.29 -20.45 -50.16
C ARG A 41 -97.96 -19.83 -50.55
N GLU A 42 -97.84 -19.27 -51.76
CA GLU A 42 -96.62 -18.59 -52.20
C GLU A 42 -96.30 -17.38 -51.31
N ARG A 43 -97.32 -16.58 -50.94
CA ARG A 43 -97.16 -15.47 -50.01
C ARG A 43 -96.72 -15.94 -48.63
N ASP A 44 -97.35 -16.98 -48.08
CA ASP A 44 -96.97 -17.55 -46.78
C ASP A 44 -95.54 -18.09 -46.80
N GLN A 45 -95.14 -18.78 -47.87
CA GLN A 45 -93.78 -19.29 -48.05
C GLN A 45 -92.76 -18.15 -48.18
N ALA A 46 -93.08 -17.11 -48.97
CA ALA A 46 -92.22 -15.94 -49.11
C ALA A 46 -92.05 -15.19 -47.78
N VAL A 47 -93.12 -15.06 -46.99
CA VAL A 47 -93.07 -14.46 -45.65
C VAL A 47 -92.20 -15.30 -44.71
N GLN A 48 -92.35 -16.62 -44.69
CA GLN A 48 -91.49 -17.49 -43.88
C GLN A 48 -90.01 -17.40 -44.29
N ASN A 49 -89.73 -17.36 -45.60
CA ASN A 49 -88.36 -17.21 -46.10
C ASN A 49 -87.77 -15.84 -45.76
N ALA A 50 -88.58 -14.76 -45.81
CA ALA A 50 -88.14 -13.43 -45.40
C ALA A 50 -87.82 -13.40 -43.89
N GLN A 51 -88.69 -13.99 -43.05
CA GLN A 51 -88.47 -14.08 -41.61
C GLN A 51 -87.20 -14.86 -41.24
N THR A 52 -86.92 -15.98 -41.93
CA THR A 52 -85.69 -16.76 -41.69
C THR A 52 -84.45 -16.01 -42.17
N ALA A 53 -84.52 -15.31 -43.30
CA ALA A 53 -83.42 -14.48 -43.79
C ALA A 53 -83.14 -13.28 -42.87
N GLU A 54 -84.19 -12.62 -42.35
CA GLU A 54 -84.06 -11.53 -41.36
C GLU A 54 -83.42 -12.05 -40.06
N ALA A 55 -83.85 -13.20 -39.55
CA ALA A 55 -83.25 -13.81 -38.36
C ALA A 55 -81.76 -14.15 -38.58
N ALA A 56 -81.41 -14.73 -39.73
CA ALA A 56 -80.02 -15.04 -40.08
C ALA A 56 -79.16 -13.78 -40.27
N ALA A 57 -79.73 -12.71 -40.85
CA ALA A 57 -79.05 -11.43 -41.00
C ALA A 57 -78.79 -10.76 -39.64
N GLN A 58 -79.75 -10.81 -38.73
CA GLN A 58 -79.58 -10.32 -37.36
C GLN A 58 -78.50 -11.10 -36.62
N GLU A 59 -78.53 -12.43 -36.69
CA GLU A 59 -77.50 -13.27 -36.07
C GLU A 59 -76.10 -13.00 -36.64
N ALA A 60 -75.99 -12.79 -37.96
CA ALA A 60 -74.73 -12.41 -38.59
C ALA A 60 -74.25 -11.02 -38.13
N GLN A 61 -75.14 -10.04 -37.98
CA GLN A 61 -74.81 -8.73 -37.43
C GLN A 61 -74.32 -8.81 -35.98
N ASP A 62 -74.99 -9.61 -35.15
CA ASP A 62 -74.57 -9.81 -33.75
C ASP A 62 -73.19 -10.46 -33.67
N ARG A 63 -72.91 -11.45 -34.54
CA ARG A 63 -71.59 -12.10 -34.65
C ARG A 63 -70.51 -11.13 -35.13
N ILE A 64 -70.81 -10.27 -36.12
CA ILE A 64 -69.87 -9.24 -36.58
C ILE A 64 -69.55 -8.28 -35.44
N GLY A 65 -70.56 -7.80 -34.70
CA GLY A 65 -70.36 -6.93 -33.55
C GLY A 65 -69.50 -7.58 -32.44
N ALA A 66 -69.72 -8.86 -32.16
CA ALA A 66 -68.89 -9.61 -31.20
C ALA A 66 -67.43 -9.71 -31.66
N LEU A 67 -67.18 -10.05 -32.93
CA LEU A 67 -65.83 -10.15 -33.50
C LEU A 67 -65.12 -8.78 -33.54
N GLU A 68 -65.84 -7.70 -33.83
CA GLU A 68 -65.29 -6.34 -33.78
C GLU A 68 -64.88 -5.94 -32.36
N ALA A 69 -65.68 -6.29 -31.35
CA ALA A 69 -65.34 -6.06 -29.95
C ALA A 69 -64.10 -6.87 -29.52
N GLU A 70 -64.02 -8.15 -29.91
CA GLU A 70 -62.85 -8.99 -29.66
C GLU A 70 -61.58 -8.44 -30.34
N LEU A 71 -61.68 -8.01 -31.60
CA LEU A 71 -60.57 -7.40 -32.34
C LEU A 71 -60.10 -6.10 -31.67
N ALA A 72 -61.02 -5.26 -31.21
CA ALA A 72 -60.69 -4.04 -30.48
C ALA A 72 -59.98 -4.35 -29.16
N ALA A 73 -60.45 -5.36 -28.41
CA ALA A 73 -59.83 -5.81 -27.18
C ALA A 73 -58.42 -6.38 -27.43
N ALA A 74 -58.24 -7.20 -28.46
CA ALA A 74 -56.97 -7.77 -28.85
C ALA A 74 -55.96 -6.69 -29.27
N LYS A 75 -56.38 -5.70 -30.06
CA LYS A 75 -55.53 -4.55 -30.44
C LYS A 75 -55.08 -3.75 -29.22
N LYS A 76 -55.98 -3.49 -28.27
CA LYS A 76 -55.65 -2.80 -27.03
C LYS A 76 -54.65 -3.60 -26.19
N ALA A 77 -54.85 -4.90 -26.05
CA ALA A 77 -53.93 -5.78 -25.34
C ALA A 77 -52.55 -5.82 -26.01
N LEU A 78 -52.49 -5.90 -27.34
CA LEU A 78 -51.23 -5.89 -28.09
C LEU A 78 -50.46 -4.59 -27.86
N CYS A 79 -51.12 -3.43 -27.94
CA CYS A 79 -50.50 -2.13 -27.68
C CYS A 79 -49.97 -2.01 -26.23
N GLN A 80 -50.71 -2.53 -25.25
CA GLN A 80 -50.24 -2.56 -23.86
C GLN A 80 -49.02 -3.46 -23.69
N LYS A 81 -49.00 -4.63 -24.35
CA LYS A 81 -47.87 -5.56 -24.27
C LYS A 81 -46.65 -5.03 -24.99
N SER A 82 -46.80 -4.37 -26.14
CA SER A 82 -45.66 -3.74 -26.84
C SER A 82 -45.06 -2.61 -26.00
N GLY A 83 -45.89 -1.74 -25.41
CA GLY A 83 -45.39 -0.69 -24.52
C GLY A 83 -44.70 -1.24 -23.27
N ALA A 84 -45.23 -2.32 -22.69
CA ALA A 84 -44.58 -2.99 -21.56
C ALA A 84 -43.24 -3.65 -21.94
N LEU A 85 -43.13 -4.19 -23.16
CA LEU A 85 -41.89 -4.76 -23.68
C LEU A 85 -40.83 -3.68 -23.88
N GLU A 86 -41.17 -2.57 -24.52
CA GLU A 86 -40.26 -1.42 -24.71
C GLU A 86 -39.78 -0.85 -23.35
N ALA A 87 -40.68 -0.75 -22.37
CA ALA A 87 -40.32 -0.34 -21.02
C ALA A 87 -39.36 -1.33 -20.33
N ALA A 88 -39.56 -2.63 -20.53
CA ALA A 88 -38.68 -3.66 -19.99
C ALA A 88 -37.31 -3.67 -20.67
N GLU A 89 -37.25 -3.49 -21.99
CA GLU A 89 -36.00 -3.38 -22.76
C GLU A 89 -35.19 -2.17 -22.31
N THR A 90 -35.83 -1.00 -22.20
CA THR A 90 -35.14 0.21 -21.71
C THR A 90 -34.66 0.08 -20.27
N ALA A 91 -35.40 -0.63 -19.40
CA ALA A 91 -34.94 -0.93 -18.05
C ALA A 91 -33.74 -1.89 -18.06
N LEU A 92 -33.77 -2.94 -18.88
CA LEU A 92 -32.68 -3.90 -19.02
C LEU A 92 -31.40 -3.24 -19.52
N ASP A 93 -31.50 -2.31 -20.47
CA ASP A 93 -30.33 -1.60 -20.99
C ASP A 93 -29.71 -0.65 -19.96
N ARG A 94 -30.52 -0.02 -19.11
CA ARG A 94 -30.01 0.76 -17.95
C ARG A 94 -29.25 -0.13 -16.97
N GLU A 95 -29.85 -1.26 -16.57
CA GLU A 95 -29.20 -2.22 -15.67
C GLU A 95 -27.89 -2.77 -16.25
N ARG A 96 -27.85 -3.01 -17.57
CA ARG A 96 -26.61 -3.42 -18.25
C ARG A 96 -25.54 -2.34 -18.23
N ALA A 97 -25.91 -1.08 -18.42
CA ALA A 97 -24.99 0.06 -18.33
C ALA A 97 -24.45 0.21 -16.90
N ASP A 98 -25.32 0.09 -15.89
CA ASP A 98 -24.93 0.18 -14.48
C ASP A 98 -23.99 -0.98 -14.09
N LEU A 99 -24.29 -2.20 -14.51
CA LEU A 99 -23.41 -3.36 -14.31
C LEU A 99 -22.06 -3.20 -15.03
N ALA A 100 -22.02 -2.56 -16.19
CA ALA A 100 -20.77 -2.26 -16.88
C ALA A 100 -19.93 -1.24 -16.10
N GLY A 101 -20.56 -0.17 -15.61
CA GLY A 101 -19.90 0.84 -14.76
C GLY A 101 -19.32 0.23 -13.47
N LEU A 102 -20.11 -0.57 -12.75
CA LEU A 102 -19.65 -1.25 -11.54
C LEU A 102 -18.48 -2.21 -11.80
N ARG A 103 -18.44 -2.88 -12.95
CA ARG A 103 -17.31 -3.75 -13.33
C ARG A 103 -16.05 -2.95 -13.59
N GLU A 104 -16.17 -1.79 -14.22
CA GLU A 104 -15.03 -0.89 -14.46
C GLU A 104 -14.48 -0.34 -13.14
N GLU A 105 -15.35 0.12 -12.24
CA GLU A 105 -14.97 0.58 -10.90
C GLU A 105 -14.28 -0.52 -10.08
N LEU A 106 -14.83 -1.74 -10.08
CA LEU A 106 -14.20 -2.89 -9.44
C LEU A 106 -12.83 -3.21 -10.05
N GLY A 107 -12.68 -3.08 -11.37
CA GLY A 107 -11.39 -3.21 -12.05
C GLY A 107 -10.39 -2.15 -11.58
N GLY A 108 -10.83 -0.89 -11.51
CA GLY A 108 -10.03 0.24 -11.04
C GLY A 108 -9.58 0.06 -9.59
N LEU A 109 -10.49 -0.32 -8.68
CA LEU A 109 -10.20 -0.60 -7.28
C LEU A 109 -9.22 -1.76 -7.11
N ARG A 110 -9.40 -2.87 -7.85
CA ARG A 110 -8.45 -3.99 -7.85
C ARG A 110 -7.06 -3.56 -8.31
N GLY A 111 -6.97 -2.70 -9.33
CA GLY A 111 -5.70 -2.13 -9.79
C GLY A 111 -5.05 -1.20 -8.76
N GLN A 112 -5.83 -0.45 -7.97
CA GLN A 112 -5.31 0.34 -6.86
C GLN A 112 -4.78 -0.53 -5.73
N VAL A 113 -5.55 -1.56 -5.31
CA VAL A 113 -5.13 -2.52 -4.28
C VAL A 113 -3.82 -3.20 -4.66
N SER A 114 -3.69 -3.70 -5.89
CA SER A 114 -2.45 -4.36 -6.34
C SER A 114 -1.24 -3.42 -6.30
N ARG A 115 -1.41 -2.13 -6.66
CA ARG A 115 -0.34 -1.12 -6.54
C ARG A 115 0.04 -0.86 -5.09
N MET A 116 -0.95 -0.73 -4.20
CA MET A 116 -0.71 -0.53 -2.77
C MET A 116 -0.03 -1.74 -2.14
N GLU A 117 -0.43 -2.96 -2.49
CA GLU A 117 0.21 -4.19 -2.02
C GLU A 117 1.67 -4.27 -2.44
N THR A 118 1.97 -3.94 -3.71
CA THR A 118 3.34 -3.89 -4.21
C THR A 118 4.16 -2.82 -3.47
N GLY A 119 3.60 -1.64 -3.27
CA GLY A 119 4.24 -0.57 -2.49
C GLY A 119 4.49 -0.96 -1.04
N ALA A 120 3.53 -1.63 -0.39
CA ALA A 120 3.68 -2.11 0.99
C ALA A 120 4.78 -3.17 1.11
N ARG A 121 4.87 -4.10 0.16
CA ARG A 121 5.96 -5.09 0.11
C ARG A 121 7.32 -4.43 -0.05
N ALA A 122 7.44 -3.47 -0.97
CA ALA A 122 8.68 -2.73 -1.15
C ALA A 122 9.09 -1.94 0.11
N TYR A 123 8.12 -1.39 0.84
CA TYR A 123 8.36 -0.71 2.11
C TYR A 123 8.85 -1.67 3.20
N GLU A 124 8.24 -2.84 3.36
CA GLU A 124 8.69 -3.85 4.32
C GLU A 124 10.11 -4.34 3.98
N GLU A 125 10.42 -4.60 2.70
CA GLU A 125 11.79 -4.95 2.28
C GLU A 125 12.81 -3.85 2.60
N LEU A 126 12.44 -2.58 2.37
CA LEU A 126 13.31 -1.44 2.68
C LEU A 126 13.55 -1.33 4.19
N LYS A 127 12.49 -1.51 4.99
CA LYS A 127 12.55 -1.48 6.45
C LYS A 127 13.44 -2.60 6.99
N ASP A 128 13.31 -3.82 6.50
CA ASP A 128 14.14 -4.96 6.92
C ASP A 128 15.62 -4.76 6.55
N ARG A 129 15.89 -4.25 5.34
CA ARG A 129 17.26 -3.92 4.91
C ARG A 129 17.85 -2.81 5.77
N THR A 130 17.07 -1.78 6.07
CA THR A 130 17.53 -0.65 6.89
C THR A 130 17.83 -1.11 8.31
N ALA A 131 16.95 -1.89 8.94
CA ALA A 131 17.18 -2.46 10.26
C ALA A 131 18.45 -3.33 10.31
N THR A 132 18.70 -4.11 9.26
CA THR A 132 19.94 -4.92 9.15
C THR A 132 21.17 -4.03 9.08
N ILE A 133 21.17 -3.01 8.21
CA ILE A 133 22.29 -2.07 8.06
C ILE A 133 22.56 -1.33 9.37
N GLU A 134 21.52 -0.85 10.05
CA GLU A 134 21.63 -0.16 11.33
C GLU A 134 22.24 -1.07 12.40
N LEU A 135 21.77 -2.32 12.50
CA LEU A 135 22.31 -3.29 13.44
C LEU A 135 23.79 -3.58 13.17
N GLU A 136 24.17 -3.81 11.92
CA GLU A 136 25.58 -4.04 11.53
C GLU A 136 26.45 -2.80 11.77
N ALA A 137 25.93 -1.60 11.50
CA ALA A 137 26.63 -0.35 11.77
C ALA A 137 26.88 -0.18 13.27
N HIS A 138 25.87 -0.42 14.11
CA HIS A 138 26.00 -0.36 15.56
C HIS A 138 26.97 -1.40 16.11
N GLN A 139 26.95 -2.64 15.59
CA GLN A 139 27.89 -3.68 15.99
C GLN A 139 29.33 -3.32 15.62
N ARG A 140 29.56 -2.82 14.39
CA ARG A 140 30.89 -2.37 13.95
C ARG A 140 31.39 -1.19 14.76
N ALA A 141 30.54 -0.19 15.01
CA ALA A 141 30.89 0.95 15.86
C ALA A 141 31.33 0.50 17.25
N ARG A 142 30.55 -0.38 17.89
CA ARG A 142 30.90 -0.95 19.20
C ARG A 142 32.20 -1.77 19.18
N ALA A 143 32.48 -2.49 18.11
CA ALA A 143 33.73 -3.24 17.97
C ALA A 143 34.93 -2.30 17.91
N ILE A 144 34.82 -1.22 17.11
CA ILE A 144 35.86 -0.18 17.00
C ILE A 144 36.07 0.53 18.34
N GLU A 145 34.99 0.89 19.04
CA GLU A 145 35.06 1.51 20.37
C GLU A 145 35.79 0.61 21.37
N LYS A 146 35.41 -0.67 21.47
CA LYS A 146 36.09 -1.64 22.35
C LYS A 146 37.56 -1.80 22.00
N GLU A 147 37.90 -1.89 20.70
CA GLU A 147 39.28 -2.01 20.27
C GLU A 147 40.10 -0.74 20.62
N ALA A 148 39.51 0.44 20.44
CA ALA A 148 40.12 1.71 20.80
C ALA A 148 40.33 1.83 22.32
N GLU A 149 39.34 1.43 23.13
CA GLU A 149 39.45 1.37 24.60
C GLU A 149 40.56 0.43 25.04
N GLU A 150 40.64 -0.77 24.46
CA GLU A 150 41.71 -1.72 24.77
C GLU A 150 43.09 -1.18 24.39
N LYS A 151 43.23 -0.57 23.21
CA LYS A 151 44.49 0.07 22.78
C LYS A 151 44.87 1.21 23.72
N ALA A 152 43.91 2.05 24.10
CA ALA A 152 44.13 3.14 25.04
C ALA A 152 44.55 2.62 26.42
N ARG A 153 43.91 1.55 26.92
CA ARG A 153 44.29 0.89 28.17
C ARG A 153 45.74 0.36 28.10
N ARG A 154 46.08 -0.40 27.05
CA ARG A 154 47.46 -0.92 26.87
C ARG A 154 48.49 0.20 26.78
N ALA A 155 48.16 1.30 26.09
CA ALA A 155 49.03 2.46 25.99
C ALA A 155 49.24 3.14 27.35
N ARG A 156 48.19 3.27 28.17
CA ARG A 156 48.28 3.79 29.54
C ARG A 156 49.15 2.90 30.42
N GLU A 157 48.91 1.59 30.43
CA GLU A 157 49.71 0.61 31.19
C GLU A 157 51.19 0.65 30.77
N ALA A 158 51.48 0.74 29.47
CA ALA A 158 52.85 0.86 28.97
C ALA A 158 53.52 2.17 29.41
N ALA A 159 52.79 3.29 29.41
CA ALA A 159 53.28 4.57 29.88
C ALA A 159 53.56 4.55 31.39
N GLU A 160 52.67 3.97 32.19
CA GLU A 160 52.87 3.78 33.63
C GLU A 160 54.10 2.92 33.94
N GLN A 161 54.31 1.84 33.19
CA GLN A 161 55.49 1.00 33.32
C GLN A 161 56.77 1.76 32.95
N LEU A 162 56.75 2.57 31.88
CA LEU A 162 57.89 3.39 31.49
C LEU A 162 58.22 4.44 32.58
N LEU A 163 57.21 5.11 33.12
CA LEU A 163 57.37 6.06 34.22
C LEU A 163 57.95 5.38 35.47
N CYS A 164 57.47 4.18 35.82
CA CYS A 164 58.05 3.40 36.91
C CYS A 164 59.53 3.08 36.69
N ARG A 165 59.91 2.69 35.46
CA ARG A 165 61.30 2.40 35.09
C ARG A 165 62.20 3.65 35.11
N ILE A 166 61.71 4.77 34.60
CA ILE A 166 62.45 6.04 34.63
C ILE A 166 62.65 6.49 36.07
N ARG A 167 61.60 6.42 36.90
CA ARG A 167 61.69 6.78 38.32
C ARG A 167 62.70 5.91 39.06
N SER A 168 62.67 4.60 38.88
CA SER A 168 63.65 3.71 39.54
C SER A 168 65.08 3.92 39.02
N GLY A 169 65.24 4.16 37.71
CA GLY A 169 66.52 4.54 37.11
C GLY A 169 67.07 5.86 37.65
N TYR A 170 66.20 6.86 37.82
CA TYR A 170 66.56 8.15 38.39
C TYR A 170 66.94 8.04 39.87
N GLU A 171 66.18 7.32 40.70
CA GLU A 171 66.53 7.11 42.11
C GLU A 171 67.87 6.38 42.26
N ARG A 172 68.14 5.40 41.40
CA ARG A 172 69.44 4.72 41.37
C ARG A 172 70.57 5.68 41.00
N LEU A 173 70.41 6.44 39.91
CA LEU A 173 71.39 7.43 39.49
C LEU A 173 71.66 8.48 40.57
N ARG A 174 70.60 8.98 41.22
CA ARG A 174 70.71 9.91 42.34
C ARG A 174 71.53 9.30 43.49
N THR A 175 71.20 8.07 43.87
CA THR A 175 71.93 7.36 44.94
C THR A 175 73.40 7.14 44.58
N ASP A 176 73.69 6.76 43.33
CA ASP A 176 75.06 6.58 42.83
C ASP A 176 75.82 7.91 42.84
N VAL A 177 75.20 9.01 42.39
CA VAL A 177 75.78 10.36 42.43
C VAL A 177 76.03 10.80 43.86
N ASP A 178 75.05 10.68 44.77
CA ASP A 178 75.21 11.01 46.19
C ASP A 178 76.36 10.21 46.84
N ALA A 179 76.50 8.93 46.49
CA ALA A 179 77.61 8.09 46.93
C ALA A 179 78.97 8.60 46.40
N THR A 180 79.06 8.96 45.11
CA THR A 180 80.29 9.54 44.54
C THR A 180 80.64 10.89 45.15
N ILE A 181 79.67 11.77 45.40
CA ILE A 181 79.87 13.06 46.07
C ILE A 181 80.37 12.85 47.49
N THR A 182 79.75 11.92 48.25
CA THR A 182 80.18 11.60 49.62
C THR A 182 81.59 11.02 49.63
N HIS A 183 81.90 10.12 48.68
CA HIS A 183 83.25 9.56 48.54
C HIS A 183 84.29 10.63 48.20
N ALA A 184 84.03 11.47 47.19
CA ALA A 184 84.93 12.56 46.79
C ALA A 184 85.13 13.57 47.92
N SER A 185 84.06 13.94 48.64
CA SER A 185 84.13 14.81 49.82
C SER A 185 84.96 14.18 50.94
N GLY A 186 84.84 12.86 51.14
CA GLY A 186 85.65 12.11 52.11
C GLY A 186 87.13 12.00 51.72
N GLU A 187 87.45 11.85 50.44
CA GLU A 187 88.83 11.91 49.92
C GLU A 187 89.41 13.32 50.09
N LEU A 188 88.66 14.36 49.71
CA LEU A 188 89.07 15.76 49.91
C LEU A 188 89.30 16.08 51.39
N GLY A 189 88.42 15.62 52.28
CA GLY A 189 88.63 15.78 53.73
C GLY A 189 89.86 15.02 54.26
N ARG A 190 90.29 13.94 53.60
CA ARG A 190 91.56 13.27 53.91
C ARG A 190 92.77 14.04 53.39
N VAL A 191 92.69 14.57 52.17
CA VAL A 191 93.74 15.44 51.60
C VAL A 191 93.91 16.70 52.45
N ASP A 192 92.81 17.32 52.86
CA ASP A 192 92.81 18.50 53.75
C ASP A 192 93.51 18.19 55.08
N LYS A 193 93.16 17.08 55.73
CA LYS A 193 93.85 16.61 56.94
C LYS A 193 95.34 16.35 56.71
N ALA A 194 95.70 15.72 55.58
CA ALA A 194 97.10 15.47 55.25
C ALA A 194 97.86 16.78 55.01
N LEU A 195 97.25 17.77 54.37
CA LEU A 195 97.83 19.10 54.20
C LEU A 195 97.98 19.84 55.53
N GLU A 196 97.03 19.74 56.44
CA GLU A 196 97.17 20.28 57.80
C GLU A 196 98.30 19.60 58.58
N CYS A 197 98.46 18.28 58.44
CA CYS A 197 99.64 17.59 59.00
C CYS A 197 100.94 18.11 58.40
N VAL A 198 101.03 18.26 57.08
CA VAL A 198 102.22 18.82 56.40
C VAL A 198 102.48 20.26 56.84
N LYS A 199 101.44 21.10 56.98
CA LYS A 199 101.58 22.46 57.53
C LYS A 199 102.11 22.45 58.96
N ALA A 200 101.62 21.53 59.80
CA ALA A 200 102.10 21.38 61.18
C ALA A 200 103.56 20.91 61.20
N GLU A 201 103.95 19.94 60.37
CA GLU A 201 105.35 19.51 60.21
C GLU A 201 106.25 20.65 59.74
N PHE A 202 105.80 21.47 58.77
CA PHE A 202 106.53 22.69 58.38
C PHE A 202 106.67 23.67 59.54
N ALA A 203 105.62 23.90 60.34
CA ALA A 203 105.70 24.76 61.51
C ALA A 203 106.67 24.21 62.58
N GLU A 204 106.70 22.88 62.78
CA GLU A 204 107.68 22.21 63.64
C GLU A 204 109.10 22.33 63.08
N HIS A 205 109.29 22.16 61.76
CA HIS A 205 110.57 22.34 61.09
C HIS A 205 111.05 23.78 61.16
N ASP A 206 110.18 24.76 60.93
CA ASP A 206 110.49 26.19 61.09
C ASP A 206 110.94 26.46 62.54
N ALA A 207 110.21 25.96 63.54
CA ALA A 207 110.59 26.09 64.95
C ALA A 207 111.91 25.37 65.28
N ALA A 208 112.16 24.19 64.70
CA ALA A 208 113.42 23.46 64.87
C ALA A 208 114.59 24.17 64.19
N LEU A 209 114.38 24.78 63.02
CA LEU A 209 115.35 25.63 62.33
C LEU A 209 115.65 26.88 63.14
N GLU A 210 114.63 27.54 63.72
CA GLU A 210 114.81 28.64 64.66
C GLU A 210 115.65 28.20 65.86
N GLN A 211 115.37 27.03 66.44
CA GLN A 211 116.18 26.48 67.54
C GLN A 211 117.60 26.11 67.12
N LEU A 212 117.82 25.58 65.92
CA LEU A 212 119.16 25.24 65.42
C LEU A 212 119.96 26.50 65.07
N LEU A 213 119.30 27.57 64.61
CA LEU A 213 119.91 28.89 64.47
C LEU A 213 120.28 29.48 65.83
N LEU A 214 119.43 29.34 66.83
CA LEU A 214 119.72 29.74 68.21
C LEU A 214 120.87 28.90 68.80
N SER A 215 120.87 27.58 68.62
CA SER A 215 121.94 26.71 69.11
C SER A 215 123.25 26.90 68.36
N TYR A 216 123.22 27.20 67.05
CA TYR A 216 124.40 27.62 66.31
C TYR A 216 124.91 28.97 66.83
N GLN A 217 124.04 29.92 67.14
CA GLN A 217 124.42 31.18 67.79
C GLN A 217 124.99 30.95 69.22
N GLU A 218 124.51 29.93 69.94
CA GLU A 218 125.01 29.54 71.27
C GLU A 218 126.33 28.72 71.21
N GLU A 219 126.49 27.79 70.27
CA GLU A 219 127.71 26.97 70.07
C GLU A 219 128.83 27.72 69.35
N SER A 220 128.51 28.70 68.49
CA SER A 220 129.50 29.64 67.94
C SER A 220 129.90 30.74 68.94
N GLY A 221 129.28 30.78 70.12
CA GLY A 221 129.74 31.57 71.27
C GLY A 221 131.03 31.06 71.92
N GLY A 222 131.58 29.91 71.49
CA GLY A 222 132.72 29.27 72.16
C GLY A 222 133.83 28.67 71.28
N ARG A 223 133.73 28.68 69.94
CA ARG A 223 134.84 28.23 69.06
C ARG A 223 135.15 29.24 67.96
N LYS A 224 136.25 29.97 68.20
CA LYS A 224 137.03 30.70 67.19
C LYS A 224 137.24 29.80 65.95
N ALA A 225 136.86 30.33 64.79
CA ALA A 225 137.32 29.81 63.50
C ALA A 225 138.87 29.81 63.49
N PRO A 226 139.52 28.75 62.97
CA PRO A 226 140.97 28.72 62.84
C PRO A 226 141.45 29.83 61.89
N GLU A 227 142.46 30.58 62.33
CA GLU A 227 143.13 31.61 61.53
C GLU A 227 143.71 31.02 60.22
N PRO A 228 143.52 31.69 59.08
CA PRO A 228 144.16 31.31 57.83
C PRO A 228 145.67 31.56 57.91
N LEU A 229 146.48 30.57 57.55
CA LEU A 229 147.93 30.69 57.41
C LEU A 229 148.29 31.68 56.28
N PRO A 230 149.09 32.72 56.54
CA PRO A 230 149.70 33.54 55.50
C PRO A 230 151.07 32.95 55.10
N LEU A 231 151.35 32.89 53.80
CA LEU A 231 152.68 32.62 53.27
C LEU A 231 153.25 33.90 52.67
N GLU A 232 154.57 34.04 52.85
CA GLU A 232 155.48 35.13 52.45
C GLU A 232 155.67 36.33 53.40
N GLU A 233 156.89 36.63 53.86
CA GLU A 233 158.12 35.80 53.98
C GLU A 233 159.18 36.55 54.83
N SER A 234 159.56 36.00 55.99
CA SER A 234 160.85 36.09 56.71
C SER A 234 160.77 35.30 58.03
#